data_AF-A0A7M1B064-F1
#
_entry.id   AF-A0A7M1B064-F1
#
_cell.length_a   1.000
_cell.length_b   1.000
_cell.length_c   1.000
_cell.angle_alpha   90.00
_cell.angle_beta   90.00
_cell.angle_gamma   90.00
#
_symmetry.space_group_name_H-M   'P 1'
#
loop_
_entity.id
_entity.type
_entity.pdbx_description
1 polymer ?
#
loop_
_entity_poly.entity_id
_entity_poly.type
_entity_poly.pdbx_seq_one_letter_code
_entity_poly.pdbx_strand_id
1 'polypeptide(L)'
;MSNKIFIITVFIGNIAFGGVLPKTDLQGTIHTKSTHSFRAKVSKKLFEHGLDKKIAKTNVDNALLHDDALNELMTKNILKNIPLLKDEDILNFVTHSALRKRTVDLSSYATLVSLVQKHTAAFMDKELISQIEQTSIENEKLKSMKVFV
;
A
#
# COMPACT_ATOMS: atom_id res chain seq x y z
N MET A 1 67.64 1.94 8.32
CA MET A 1 66.25 1.45 8.15
C MET A 1 65.32 2.57 8.59
N SER A 2 64.66 3.26 7.66
CA SER A 2 63.76 4.38 7.95
C SER A 2 62.32 3.89 7.96
N ASN A 3 61.68 3.88 9.13
CA ASN A 3 60.25 3.62 9.24
C ASN A 3 59.48 4.91 8.95
N LYS A 4 58.88 4.99 7.76
CA LYS A 4 57.93 6.06 7.42
C LYS A 4 56.59 5.74 8.09
N ILE A 5 56.18 6.57 9.03
CA ILE A 5 54.86 6.48 9.66
C ILE A 5 53.88 7.27 8.78
N PHE A 6 52.91 6.57 8.19
CA PHE A 6 51.79 7.19 7.48
C PHE A 6 50.69 7.53 8.49
N ILE A 7 50.38 8.81 8.65
CA ILE A 7 49.25 9.28 9.48
C ILE A 7 48.06 9.48 8.55
N ILE A 8 47.03 8.65 8.69
CA ILE A 8 45.77 8.76 7.94
C ILE A 8 44.76 9.46 8.84
N THR A 9 44.40 10.70 8.50
CA THR A 9 43.38 11.48 9.20
C THR A 9 41.99 11.08 8.67
N VAL A 10 41.19 10.40 9.49
CA VAL A 10 39.81 10.04 9.15
C VAL A 10 38.88 11.18 9.58
N PHE A 11 38.25 11.86 8.61
CA PHE A 11 37.19 12.82 8.88
C PHE A 11 35.88 12.07 9.16
N ILE A 12 35.48 12.00 10.43
CA ILE A 12 34.13 11.58 10.81
C ILE A 12 33.26 12.84 10.82
N GLY A 13 32.62 13.11 9.68
CA GLY A 13 31.60 14.17 9.61
C GLY A 13 30.38 13.75 10.42
N ASN A 14 30.10 14.45 11.52
CA ASN A 14 28.81 14.37 12.21
C ASN A 14 27.74 14.95 11.29
N ILE A 15 26.99 14.10 10.58
CA ILE A 15 25.78 14.52 9.88
C ILE A 15 24.70 14.71 10.95
N ALA A 16 24.60 15.91 11.51
CA ALA A 16 23.45 16.30 12.30
C ALA A 16 22.25 16.47 11.35
N PHE A 17 21.42 15.45 11.23
CA PHE A 17 20.09 15.59 10.65
C PHE A 17 19.28 16.49 11.57
N GLY A 18 19.15 17.76 11.19
CA GLY A 18 18.16 18.67 11.74
C GLY A 18 16.77 18.18 11.39
N GLY A 19 16.24 17.27 12.20
CA GLY A 19 14.87 16.79 12.10
C GLY A 19 13.89 17.90 12.46
N VAL A 20 13.52 18.73 11.49
CA VAL A 20 12.22 19.40 11.53
C VAL A 20 11.16 18.33 11.25
N LEU A 21 10.79 17.59 12.30
CA LEU A 21 9.56 16.80 12.30
C LEU A 21 8.41 17.80 12.20
N PRO A 22 7.61 17.80 11.11
CA PRO A 22 6.34 18.51 11.17
C PRO A 22 5.52 17.85 12.27
N LYS A 23 5.18 18.61 13.30
CA LYS A 23 4.18 18.21 14.29
C LYS A 23 2.86 18.05 13.55
N THR A 24 2.60 16.84 13.07
CA THR A 24 1.25 16.42 12.73
C THR A 24 0.59 16.14 14.06
N ASP A 25 -0.29 17.04 14.44
CA ASP A 25 -1.11 16.95 15.65
C ASP A 25 -2.03 15.72 15.50
N LEU A 26 -1.54 14.56 15.93
CA LEU A 26 -2.29 13.29 15.95
C LEU A 26 -3.21 13.20 17.18
N GLN A 27 -3.70 14.34 17.67
CA GLN A 27 -4.83 14.40 18.60
C GLN A 27 -6.11 14.70 17.84
N GLY A 28 -6.53 13.72 17.05
CA GLY A 28 -7.87 13.67 16.48
C GLY A 28 -8.51 12.37 16.89
N THR A 29 -9.42 12.40 17.85
CA THR A 29 -10.36 11.31 18.14
C THR A 29 -10.96 10.82 16.82
N ILE A 30 -10.52 9.67 16.30
CA ILE A 30 -11.07 9.09 15.06
C ILE A 30 -12.41 8.43 15.39
N HIS A 31 -13.41 9.27 15.62
CA HIS A 31 -14.81 8.92 15.41
C HIS A 31 -15.24 9.56 14.09
N THR A 32 -14.72 9.07 12.97
CA THR A 32 -15.23 9.45 11.66
C THR A 32 -15.70 8.20 10.93
N LYS A 33 -17.03 8.08 10.79
CA LYS A 33 -17.62 7.32 9.69
C LYS A 33 -17.21 8.04 8.40
N SER A 34 -15.99 7.78 7.92
CA SER A 34 -15.51 8.35 6.67
C SER A 34 -16.22 7.67 5.51
N THR A 35 -17.23 8.33 4.97
CA THR A 35 -17.91 7.98 3.71
C THR A 35 -16.95 8.00 2.51
N HIS A 36 -15.69 8.40 2.69
CA HIS A 36 -14.64 8.46 1.67
C HIS A 36 -13.54 7.40 1.80
N SER A 37 -13.64 6.47 2.76
CA SER A 37 -12.64 5.40 2.87
C SER A 37 -12.63 4.49 1.65
N PHE A 38 -11.50 3.86 1.37
CA PHE A 38 -11.39 2.90 0.26
C PHE A 38 -12.43 1.78 0.37
N ARG A 39 -12.68 1.25 1.57
CA ARG A 39 -13.77 0.30 1.83
C ARG A 39 -15.15 0.86 1.50
N ALA A 40 -15.43 2.12 1.83
CA ALA A 40 -16.68 2.76 1.48
C ALA A 40 -16.87 2.85 -0.05
N LYS A 41 -15.81 3.15 -0.81
CA LYS A 41 -15.83 3.12 -2.28
C LYS A 41 -16.16 1.71 -2.81
N VAL A 42 -15.50 0.67 -2.30
CA VAL A 42 -15.76 -0.73 -2.71
C VAL A 42 -17.20 -1.13 -2.36
N SER A 43 -17.67 -0.79 -1.14
CA SER A 43 -19.02 -1.12 -0.70
C SER A 43 -20.08 -0.41 -1.53
N LYS A 44 -19.83 0.84 -1.95
CA LYS A 44 -20.71 1.56 -2.87
C LYS A 44 -20.79 0.86 -4.22
N LYS A 45 -19.65 0.42 -4.76
CA LYS A 45 -19.61 -0.28 -6.06
C LYS A 45 -20.31 -1.64 -6.01
N LEU A 46 -20.18 -2.37 -4.91
CA LEU A 46 -20.94 -3.61 -4.69
C LEU A 46 -22.45 -3.36 -4.63
N PHE A 47 -22.87 -2.28 -3.98
CA PHE A 47 -24.28 -1.87 -3.96
C PHE A 47 -24.79 -1.51 -5.35
N GLU A 48 -24.00 -0.78 -6.14
CA GLU A 48 -24.29 -0.48 -7.56
C GLU A 48 -24.38 -1.76 -8.41
N HIS A 49 -23.70 -2.84 -8.03
CA HIS A 49 -23.80 -4.16 -8.64
C HIS A 49 -25.01 -4.99 -8.12
N GLY A 50 -25.90 -4.40 -7.34
CA GLY A 50 -27.15 -5.01 -6.89
C GLY A 50 -27.08 -5.76 -5.55
N LEU A 51 -25.96 -5.66 -4.80
CA LEU A 51 -25.90 -6.23 -3.46
C LEU A 51 -26.62 -5.32 -2.45
N ASP A 52 -27.32 -5.92 -1.49
CA ASP A 52 -27.84 -5.18 -0.34
C ASP A 52 -26.69 -4.47 0.40
N LYS A 53 -26.97 -3.28 0.94
CA LYS A 53 -25.96 -2.43 1.59
C LYS A 53 -25.27 -3.12 2.77
N LYS A 54 -25.98 -3.93 3.57
CA LYS A 54 -25.38 -4.66 4.70
C LYS A 54 -24.50 -5.81 4.20
N ILE A 55 -24.94 -6.50 3.16
CA ILE A 55 -24.16 -7.57 2.52
C ILE A 55 -22.91 -7.00 1.85
N ALA A 56 -23.04 -5.90 1.11
CA ALA A 56 -21.92 -5.20 0.48
C ALA A 56 -20.86 -4.83 1.51
N LYS A 57 -21.25 -4.21 2.63
CA LYS A 57 -20.32 -3.86 3.71
C LYS A 57 -19.61 -5.10 4.27
N THR A 58 -20.38 -6.14 4.60
CA THR A 58 -19.83 -7.40 5.16
C THR A 58 -18.85 -8.06 4.19
N ASN A 59 -19.16 -8.08 2.90
CA ASN A 59 -18.28 -8.64 1.88
C ASN A 59 -16.97 -7.86 1.76
N VAL A 60 -17.00 -6.52 1.85
CA VAL A 60 -15.79 -5.70 1.86
C VAL A 60 -14.94 -5.97 3.10
N ASP A 61 -15.58 -6.06 4.27
CA ASP A 61 -14.89 -6.30 5.52
C ASP A 61 -14.16 -7.66 5.53
N ASN A 62 -14.71 -8.67 4.85
CA ASN A 62 -14.09 -9.99 4.67
C ASN A 62 -13.09 -10.04 3.50
N ALA A 63 -13.22 -9.15 2.52
CA ALA A 63 -12.37 -9.13 1.33
C ALA A 63 -11.06 -8.42 1.57
N LEU A 64 -10.99 -7.38 2.41
CA LEU A 64 -9.74 -6.65 2.68
C LEU A 64 -9.15 -7.06 4.02
N LEU A 65 -7.92 -7.58 3.99
CA LEU A 65 -7.27 -8.18 5.15
C LEU A 65 -6.87 -7.16 6.23
N HIS A 66 -6.49 -5.95 5.81
CA HIS A 66 -6.03 -4.89 6.71
C HIS A 66 -7.10 -3.84 6.97
N ASP A 67 -6.89 -2.93 7.91
CA ASP A 67 -7.79 -1.78 8.15
C ASP A 67 -7.77 -0.73 7.03
N ASP A 68 -8.68 0.23 7.10
CA ASP A 68 -8.87 1.26 6.07
C ASP A 68 -7.63 2.13 5.85
N ALA A 69 -6.97 2.56 6.91
CA ALA A 69 -5.81 3.44 6.81
C ALA A 69 -4.63 2.72 6.15
N LEU A 70 -4.37 1.47 6.56
CA LEU A 70 -3.31 0.66 5.99
C LEU A 70 -3.57 0.31 4.52
N ASN A 71 -4.80 -0.10 4.18
CA ASN A 71 -5.15 -0.36 2.77
C ASN A 71 -5.06 0.90 1.90
N GLU A 72 -5.42 2.08 2.43
CA GLU A 72 -5.32 3.33 1.68
C GLU A 72 -3.85 3.69 1.39
N LEU A 73 -2.95 3.52 2.37
CA LEU A 73 -1.51 3.70 2.17
C LEU A 73 -0.95 2.70 1.15
N MET A 74 -1.32 1.42 1.27
CA MET A 74 -0.90 0.39 0.32
C MET A 74 -1.39 0.70 -1.11
N THR A 75 -2.62 1.20 -1.24
CA THR A 75 -3.20 1.62 -2.53
C THR A 75 -2.41 2.79 -3.13
N LYS A 76 -2.06 3.80 -2.31
CA LYS A 76 -1.24 4.93 -2.77
C LYS A 76 0.15 4.48 -3.24
N ASN A 77 0.79 3.55 -2.54
CA ASN A 77 2.08 3.00 -2.96
C ASN A 77 1.98 2.25 -4.29
N ILE A 78 0.93 1.46 -4.50
CA ILE A 78 0.69 0.76 -5.76
C ILE A 78 0.59 1.75 -6.93
N LEU A 79 -0.24 2.80 -6.79
CA LEU A 79 -0.43 3.81 -7.82
C LEU A 79 0.84 4.63 -8.11
N LYS A 80 1.67 4.84 -7.09
CA LYS A 80 2.94 5.55 -7.23
C LYS A 80 3.99 4.73 -7.98
N ASN A 81 4.11 3.45 -7.66
CA ASN A 81 5.21 2.60 -8.15
C ASN A 81 4.86 1.84 -9.43
N ILE A 82 3.56 1.67 -9.72
CA ILE A 82 3.05 0.98 -10.91
C ILE A 82 2.18 1.97 -11.69
N PRO A 83 2.79 2.88 -12.48
CA PRO A 83 2.09 4.02 -13.12
C PRO A 83 1.03 3.60 -14.14
N LEU A 84 1.05 2.33 -14.53
CA LEU A 84 0.10 1.75 -15.46
C LEU A 84 -1.27 1.50 -14.81
N LEU A 85 -1.33 1.41 -13.48
CA LEU A 85 -2.57 1.23 -12.72
C LEU A 85 -3.19 2.57 -12.31
N LYS A 86 -4.53 2.64 -12.35
CA LYS A 86 -5.32 3.76 -11.83
C LYS A 86 -6.12 3.36 -10.60
N ASP A 87 -6.61 4.34 -9.83
CA ASP A 87 -7.44 4.11 -8.62
C ASP A 87 -8.63 3.18 -8.95
N GLU A 88 -9.24 3.36 -10.12
CA GLU A 88 -10.35 2.55 -10.60
C GLU A 88 -9.98 1.08 -10.82
N ASP A 89 -8.74 0.78 -11.21
CA ASP A 89 -8.29 -0.60 -11.48
C ASP A 89 -8.18 -1.39 -10.18
N ILE A 90 -7.61 -0.76 -9.15
CA ILE A 90 -7.51 -1.33 -7.81
C ILE A 90 -8.91 -1.49 -7.21
N LEU A 91 -9.75 -0.46 -7.33
CA LEU A 91 -11.14 -0.50 -6.87
C LEU A 91 -11.93 -1.63 -7.56
N ASN A 92 -11.81 -1.77 -8.87
CA ASN A 92 -12.44 -2.83 -9.65
C ASN A 92 -11.92 -4.21 -9.25
N PHE A 93 -10.62 -4.37 -9.06
CA PHE A 93 -10.01 -5.63 -8.67
C PHE A 93 -10.53 -6.10 -7.30
N VAL A 94 -10.56 -5.20 -6.31
CA VAL A 94 -11.05 -5.49 -4.96
C VAL A 94 -12.56 -5.76 -4.99
N THR A 95 -13.34 -4.96 -5.73
CA THR A 95 -14.79 -5.18 -5.89
C THR A 95 -15.08 -6.58 -6.46
N HIS A 96 -14.38 -6.98 -7.53
CA HIS A 96 -14.53 -8.33 -8.09
C HIS A 96 -14.12 -9.44 -7.12
N SER A 97 -13.07 -9.21 -6.33
CA SER A 97 -12.62 -10.18 -5.33
C SER A 97 -13.65 -10.33 -4.21
N ALA A 98 -14.23 -9.21 -3.75
CA ALA A 98 -15.31 -9.19 -2.77
C ALA A 98 -16.59 -9.89 -3.26
N LEU A 99 -16.99 -9.69 -4.53
CA LEU A 99 -18.10 -10.43 -5.15
C LEU A 99 -17.87 -11.94 -5.15
N ARG A 100 -16.62 -12.37 -5.33
CA ARG A 100 -16.20 -13.77 -5.33
C ARG A 100 -15.86 -14.31 -3.93
N LYS A 101 -16.10 -13.52 -2.88
CA LYS A 101 -15.76 -13.84 -1.48
C LYS A 101 -14.28 -14.25 -1.32
N ARG A 102 -13.39 -13.60 -2.08
CA ARG A 102 -11.93 -13.79 -1.99
C ARG A 102 -11.32 -12.66 -1.18
N THR A 103 -10.43 -13.04 -0.27
CA THR A 103 -9.61 -12.09 0.48
C THR A 103 -8.48 -11.55 -0.39
N VAL A 104 -8.15 -10.29 -0.19
CA VAL A 104 -7.16 -9.50 -0.90
C VAL A 104 -6.19 -8.96 0.13
N ASP A 105 -4.92 -9.30 -0.06
CA ASP A 105 -3.81 -8.68 0.66
C ASP A 105 -3.00 -7.82 -0.33
N LEU A 106 -3.13 -6.50 -0.23
CA LEU A 106 -2.47 -5.51 -1.10
C LEU A 106 -0.94 -5.41 -0.91
N SER A 107 -0.40 -6.13 0.06
CA SER A 107 1.05 -6.26 0.23
C SER A 107 1.63 -7.50 -0.43
N SER A 108 0.79 -8.52 -0.69
CA SER A 108 1.25 -9.79 -1.25
C SER A 108 1.63 -9.62 -2.71
N TYR A 109 2.85 -10.03 -3.05
CA TYR A 109 3.34 -10.06 -4.42
C TYR A 109 2.36 -10.76 -5.37
N ALA A 110 1.81 -11.91 -4.98
CA ALA A 110 0.86 -12.67 -5.81
C ALA A 110 -0.44 -11.89 -6.09
N THR A 111 -0.93 -11.11 -5.12
CA THR A 111 -2.08 -10.22 -5.31
C THR A 111 -1.75 -9.12 -6.31
N LEU A 112 -0.58 -8.49 -6.18
CA LEU A 112 -0.16 -7.39 -7.05
C LEU A 112 0.07 -7.87 -8.49
N VAL A 113 0.69 -9.05 -8.68
CA VAL A 113 0.79 -9.70 -9.99
C VAL A 113 -0.58 -9.93 -10.58
N SER A 114 -1.52 -10.49 -9.80
CA SER A 114 -2.89 -10.75 -10.27
C SER A 114 -3.64 -9.47 -10.65
N LEU A 115 -3.42 -8.38 -9.90
CA LEU A 115 -3.97 -7.05 -10.17
C LEU A 115 -3.45 -6.51 -11.50
N VAL A 116 -2.13 -6.52 -11.68
CA VAL A 116 -1.48 -6.04 -12.89
C VAL A 116 -1.92 -6.88 -14.09
N GLN A 117 -1.80 -8.20 -14.03
CA GLN A 117 -2.21 -9.09 -15.14
C GLN A 117 -3.68 -8.96 -15.53
N LYS A 118 -4.57 -8.68 -14.57
CA LYS A 118 -5.99 -8.49 -14.88
C LYS A 118 -6.27 -7.15 -15.55
N HIS A 119 -5.45 -6.14 -15.29
CA HIS A 119 -5.58 -4.82 -15.89
C HIS A 119 -4.85 -4.74 -17.24
N THR A 120 -3.60 -5.17 -17.28
CA THR A 120 -2.77 -5.18 -18.48
C THR A 120 -2.92 -6.51 -19.18
N ALA A 121 -3.57 -6.52 -20.35
CA ALA A 121 -3.48 -7.62 -21.30
C ALA A 121 -2.05 -7.79 -21.89
N ALA A 122 -1.05 -7.13 -21.31
CA ALA A 122 0.33 -7.05 -21.76
C ALA A 122 1.21 -8.05 -21.01
N PHE A 123 2.29 -8.46 -21.67
CA PHE A 123 3.31 -9.31 -21.10
C PHE A 123 4.01 -8.57 -19.94
N MET A 124 4.25 -9.26 -18.82
CA MET A 124 5.01 -8.69 -17.71
C MET A 124 6.48 -8.64 -18.09
N ASP A 125 6.99 -7.45 -18.41
CA ASP A 125 8.41 -7.24 -18.62
C ASP A 125 9.16 -7.23 -17.27
N LYS A 126 10.50 -7.28 -17.36
CA LYS A 126 11.37 -7.34 -16.18
C LYS A 126 11.26 -6.08 -15.31
N GLU A 127 10.97 -4.93 -15.92
CA GLU A 127 10.85 -3.66 -15.20
C GLU A 127 9.58 -3.66 -14.34
N LEU A 128 8.45 -4.04 -14.93
CA LEU A 128 7.16 -4.17 -14.24
C LEU A 128 7.22 -5.21 -13.12
N ILE A 129 7.90 -6.34 -13.33
CA ILE A 129 8.14 -7.34 -12.28
C ILE A 129 8.91 -6.72 -11.10
N SER A 130 9.96 -5.95 -11.38
CA SER A 130 10.75 -5.26 -10.35
C SER A 130 9.91 -4.21 -9.60
N GLN A 131 9.05 -3.47 -10.31
CA GLN A 131 8.14 -2.50 -9.69
C GLN A 131 7.14 -3.19 -8.75
N ILE A 132 6.58 -4.33 -9.17
CA ILE A 132 5.66 -5.14 -8.35
C ILE A 132 6.36 -5.66 -7.09
N GLU A 133 7.58 -6.20 -7.24
CA GLU A 133 8.38 -6.70 -6.12
C GLU A 133 8.70 -5.59 -5.12
N GLN A 134 9.19 -4.44 -5.59
CA GLN A 134 9.47 -3.30 -4.75
C GLN A 134 8.21 -2.83 -4.00
N THR A 135 7.07 -2.76 -4.69
CA THR A 135 5.79 -2.35 -4.10
C THR A 135 5.33 -3.32 -3.03
N SER A 136 5.49 -4.63 -3.26
CA SER A 136 5.19 -5.66 -2.26
C SER A 136 6.03 -5.46 -1.01
N ILE A 137 7.34 -5.25 -1.16
CA ILE A 137 8.26 -5.02 -0.03
C ILE A 137 7.89 -3.74 0.74
N GLU A 138 7.60 -2.65 0.04
CA GLU A 138 7.18 -1.38 0.66
C GLU A 138 5.87 -1.55 1.44
N ASN A 139 4.89 -2.27 0.89
CA ASN A 139 3.63 -2.53 1.56
C ASN A 139 3.76 -3.50 2.74
N GLU A 140 4.63 -4.51 2.66
CA GLU A 140 4.97 -5.36 3.81
C GLU A 140 5.60 -4.55 4.94
N LYS A 141 6.50 -3.60 4.62
CA LYS A 141 7.08 -2.69 5.63
C LYS A 141 6.00 -1.85 6.32
N LEU A 142 4.97 -1.39 5.61
CA LEU A 142 3.86 -0.65 6.23
C LEU A 142 3.15 -1.46 7.32
N LYS A 143 3.04 -2.79 7.17
CA LYS A 143 2.47 -3.65 8.23
C LYS A 143 3.29 -3.57 9.50
N SER A 144 4.62 -3.61 9.37
CA SER A 144 5.54 -3.56 10.52
C SER A 144 5.56 -2.19 11.21
N MET A 145 5.35 -1.10 10.46
CA MET A 145 5.32 0.26 11.03
C MET A 145 4.08 0.50 11.89
N LYS A 146 2.96 -0.16 11.58
CA LYS A 146 1.71 -0.06 12.35
C LYS A 146 1.79 -0.73 13.73
N VAL A 147 2.83 -1.53 14.00
CA VAL A 147 3.05 -2.16 15.32
C VAL A 147 3.59 -1.16 16.36
N PHE A 148 4.04 0.03 15.94
CA PHE A 148 4.68 1.03 16.80
C PHE A 148 3.82 2.26 17.14
N VAL A 149 2.50 2.20 16.91
CA VAL A 149 1.55 3.27 17.29
C VAL A 149 0.50 2.73 18.25
#